data_AF-A0A8C3R620-F1
#
_entry.id   AF-A0A8C3R620-F1
#
_cell.length_a   1.000
_cell.length_b   1.000
_cell.length_c   1.000
_cell.angle_alpha   90.00
_cell.angle_beta   90.00
_cell.angle_gamma   90.00
#
_symmetry.space_group_name_H-M   'P 1'
#
loop_
_entity.id
_entity.type
_entity.pdbx_description
1 polymer ?
#
loop_
_entity_poly.entity_id
_entity_poly.type
_entity_poly.pdbx_seq_one_letter_code
_entity_poly.pdbx_strand_id
1 'polypeptide(L)'
;VERTDHVSATIPLSPCLSALTDGVSRALDHIGHVYARIGKFQQAVNAWEEKIPLAQSNLEKAWLFHEIGRCYLELGKAEVAQDYGQKSLQSADEEGDVEWQLHATVLVAQAQATAQMKLKDYPSAVMTFERALEKAKLVPSEAAQNGIIAVRGLLRGGGALGSLCE
;
A
#
# COMPACT_ATOMS: atom_id res chain seq x y z
N VAL A 1 9.69 22.48 40.63
CA VAL A 1 9.02 21.95 39.44
C VAL A 1 9.66 22.62 38.24
N GLU A 2 10.67 22.02 37.64
CA GLU A 2 11.15 22.42 36.32
C GLU A 2 11.39 21.16 35.49
N ARG A 3 10.91 21.25 34.27
CA ARG A 3 10.56 20.16 33.37
C ARG A 3 11.81 19.52 32.78
N THR A 4 11.76 18.19 32.71
CA THR A 4 12.62 17.36 31.88
C THR A 4 12.31 17.64 30.40
N ASP A 5 13.11 18.48 29.77
CA ASP A 5 13.13 18.58 28.31
C ASP A 5 13.90 17.37 27.77
N HIS A 6 13.16 16.34 27.40
CA HIS A 6 13.65 15.21 26.61
C HIS A 6 14.04 15.71 25.21
N VAL A 7 15.27 16.21 25.09
CA VAL A 7 15.90 16.39 23.79
C VAL A 7 16.21 15.00 23.24
N SER A 8 15.43 14.58 22.24
CA SER A 8 15.68 13.40 21.42
C SER A 8 16.99 13.59 20.66
N ALA A 9 18.10 13.31 21.34
CA ALA A 9 19.43 13.30 20.76
C ALA A 9 19.58 12.05 19.88
N THR A 10 19.56 12.24 18.56
CA THR A 10 20.03 11.24 17.60
C THR A 10 21.53 11.05 17.84
N ILE A 11 21.89 10.05 18.64
CA ILE A 11 23.28 9.67 18.91
C ILE A 11 23.90 9.21 17.58
N PRO A 12 24.98 9.83 17.08
CA PRO A 12 25.67 9.33 15.89
C PRO A 12 26.24 7.95 16.22
N LEU A 13 25.63 6.91 15.66
CA LEU A 13 26.08 5.53 15.79
C LEU A 13 27.50 5.42 15.19
N SER A 14 28.39 4.71 15.89
CA SER A 14 29.75 4.46 15.38
C SER A 14 29.71 3.84 13.96
N PRO A 15 30.68 4.10 13.07
CA PRO A 15 30.66 3.61 11.67
C PRO A 15 30.49 2.09 11.51
N CYS A 16 30.94 1.31 12.50
CA CYS A 16 30.75 -0.14 12.53
C CYS A 16 29.28 -0.52 12.81
N LEU A 17 28.62 0.24 13.69
CA LEU A 17 27.23 0.03 14.06
C LEU A 17 26.27 0.46 12.93
N SER A 18 26.58 1.54 12.21
CA SER A 18 25.81 1.95 11.02
C SER A 18 25.93 0.93 9.88
N ALA A 19 27.12 0.38 9.64
CA ALA A 19 27.32 -0.68 8.65
C ALA A 19 26.53 -1.96 9.00
N LEU A 20 26.45 -2.29 10.29
CA LEU A 20 25.67 -3.43 10.76
C LEU A 20 24.16 -3.20 10.55
N THR A 21 23.63 -2.02 10.91
CA THR A 21 22.20 -1.70 10.71
C THR A 21 21.82 -1.70 9.22
N ASP A 22 22.70 -1.23 8.35
CA ASP A 22 22.49 -1.24 6.90
C ASP A 22 22.47 -2.66 6.33
N GLY A 23 23.35 -3.53 6.84
CA GLY A 23 23.37 -4.95 6.48
C GLY A 23 22.10 -5.68 6.90
N VAL A 24 21.64 -5.42 8.13
CA VAL A 24 20.38 -5.98 8.66
C VAL A 24 19.18 -5.49 7.86
N SER A 25 19.10 -4.19 7.56
CA SER A 25 18.03 -3.61 6.74
C SER A 25 17.95 -4.27 5.36
N ARG A 26 19.08 -4.43 4.66
CA ARG A 26 19.11 -5.12 3.35
C ARG A 26 18.75 -6.60 3.45
N ALA A 27 19.15 -7.29 4.51
CA ALA A 27 18.80 -8.69 4.70
C ALA A 27 17.27 -8.87 4.90
N LEU A 28 16.66 -8.04 5.75
CA LEU A 28 15.22 -8.04 5.99
C LEU A 28 14.43 -7.73 4.71
N ASP A 29 14.94 -6.80 3.90
CA ASP A 29 14.39 -6.47 2.58
C ASP A 29 14.27 -7.69 1.67
N HIS A 30 15.39 -8.39 1.50
CA HIS A 30 15.47 -9.57 0.65
C HIS A 30 14.61 -10.72 1.19
N ILE A 31 14.59 -10.92 2.51
CA ILE A 31 13.75 -11.93 3.16
C ILE A 31 12.27 -11.65 2.89
N GLY A 32 11.82 -10.41 3.07
CA GLY A 32 10.46 -10.00 2.79
C GLY A 32 10.07 -10.26 1.33
N HIS A 33 10.93 -9.85 0.38
CA HIS A 33 10.73 -10.11 -1.04
C HIS A 33 10.65 -11.60 -1.38
N VAL A 34 11.53 -12.43 -0.82
CA VAL A 34 11.50 -13.89 -1.04
C VAL A 34 10.20 -14.48 -0.51
N TYR A 35 9.80 -14.14 0.71
CA TYR A 35 8.55 -14.64 1.30
C TYR A 35 7.32 -14.21 0.49
N ALA A 36 7.26 -12.97 0.03
CA ALA A 36 6.17 -12.49 -0.81
C ALA A 36 6.09 -13.26 -2.15
N ARG A 37 7.24 -13.53 -2.79
CA ARG A 37 7.30 -14.30 -4.05
C ARG A 37 6.84 -15.74 -3.91
N ILE A 38 7.08 -16.38 -2.76
CA ILE A 38 6.63 -17.75 -2.50
C ILE A 38 5.23 -17.82 -1.87
N GLY A 39 4.50 -16.69 -1.80
CA GLY A 39 3.14 -16.62 -1.29
C GLY A 39 3.01 -16.67 0.24
N LYS A 40 4.12 -16.56 0.98
CA LYS A 40 4.13 -16.55 2.45
C LYS A 40 4.00 -15.12 2.99
N PHE A 41 2.88 -14.48 2.66
CA PHE A 41 2.66 -13.05 2.87
C PHE A 41 2.80 -12.61 4.34
N GLN A 42 2.31 -13.37 5.32
CA GLN A 42 2.45 -12.99 6.72
C GLN A 42 3.93 -12.97 7.19
N GLN A 43 4.76 -13.86 6.65
CA GLN A 43 6.19 -13.85 6.96
C GLN A 43 6.92 -12.69 6.27
N ALA A 44 6.47 -12.30 5.07
CA ALA A 44 6.96 -11.10 4.40
C ALA A 44 6.66 -9.84 5.21
N VAL A 45 5.41 -9.71 5.69
CA VAL A 45 4.98 -8.61 6.56
C VAL A 45 5.86 -8.52 7.81
N ASN A 46 6.07 -9.64 8.52
CA ASN A 46 6.88 -9.63 9.74
C ASN A 46 8.31 -9.13 9.48
N ALA A 47 8.93 -9.55 8.36
CA ALA A 47 10.29 -9.11 8.00
C ALA A 47 10.35 -7.61 7.68
N TRP A 48 9.34 -7.08 6.98
CA TRP A 48 9.28 -5.66 6.66
C TRP A 48 8.87 -4.79 7.86
N GLU A 49 8.03 -5.29 8.78
CA GLU A 49 7.72 -4.62 10.04
C GLU A 49 8.96 -4.47 10.94
N GLU A 50 9.82 -5.49 10.98
CA GLU A 50 11.13 -5.40 11.67
C GLU A 50 12.08 -4.40 10.98
N LYS A 51 11.95 -4.21 9.66
CA LYS A 51 12.75 -3.26 8.89
C LYS A 51 12.32 -1.81 9.06
N ILE A 52 11.04 -1.50 9.28
CA ILE A 52 10.51 -0.13 9.41
C ILE A 52 11.35 0.80 10.33
N PRO A 53 11.75 0.41 11.56
CA PRO A 53 12.57 1.28 12.42
C PRO A 53 13.98 1.53 11.90
N LEU A 54 14.44 0.77 10.90
CA LEU A 54 15.75 0.92 10.25
C LEU A 54 15.69 1.77 8.99
N ALA A 55 14.49 2.20 8.56
CA ALA A 55 14.32 2.99 7.35
C ALA A 55 14.97 4.38 7.49
N GLN A 56 15.77 4.76 6.50
CA GLN A 56 16.57 6.00 6.54
C GLN A 56 15.85 7.21 5.94
N SER A 57 14.77 7.00 5.19
CA SER A 57 13.99 8.06 4.55
C SER A 57 12.49 7.79 4.62
N ASN A 58 11.69 8.85 4.42
CA ASN A 58 10.25 8.70 4.28
C ASN A 58 9.90 7.98 2.98
N LEU A 59 10.71 8.15 1.92
CA LEU A 59 10.58 7.36 0.69
C LEU A 59 10.69 5.85 0.94
N GLU A 60 11.67 5.41 1.74
CA GLU A 60 11.83 3.99 2.08
C GLU A 60 10.63 3.46 2.89
N LYS A 61 10.08 4.29 3.80
CA LYS A 61 8.86 3.96 4.53
C LYS A 61 7.64 3.86 3.61
N ALA A 62 7.52 4.77 2.64
CA ALA A 62 6.43 4.74 1.67
C ALA A 62 6.40 3.40 0.91
N TRP A 63 7.57 2.97 0.42
CA TRP A 63 7.75 1.67 -0.22
C TRP A 63 7.44 0.50 0.73
N LEU A 64 7.98 0.49 1.96
CA LEU A 64 7.75 -0.57 2.95
C LEU A 64 6.26 -0.73 3.28
N PHE A 65 5.58 0.38 3.57
CA PHE A 65 4.15 0.36 3.87
C PHE A 65 3.32 -0.13 2.68
N HIS A 66 3.71 0.24 1.45
CA HIS A 66 3.06 -0.27 0.25
C HIS A 66 3.19 -1.79 0.12
N GLU A 67 4.39 -2.34 0.28
CA GLU A 67 4.61 -3.79 0.16
C GLU A 67 3.90 -4.60 1.26
N ILE A 68 3.87 -4.08 2.49
CA ILE A 68 3.08 -4.65 3.58
C ILE A 68 1.59 -4.62 3.26
N GLY A 69 1.07 -3.49 2.77
CA GLY A 69 -0.34 -3.37 2.40
C GLY A 69 -0.73 -4.31 1.26
N ARG A 70 0.14 -4.50 0.26
CA ARG A 70 -0.05 -5.51 -0.79
C ARG A 70 -0.14 -6.92 -0.22
N CYS A 71 0.72 -7.28 0.72
CA CYS A 71 0.63 -8.58 1.39
C CYS A 71 -0.70 -8.75 2.14
N TYR A 72 -1.22 -7.69 2.76
CA TYR A 72 -2.51 -7.74 3.43
C TYR A 72 -3.70 -7.89 2.45
N LEU A 73 -3.62 -7.35 1.23
CA LEU A 73 -4.60 -7.65 0.18
C LEU A 73 -4.63 -9.14 -0.17
N GLU A 74 -3.46 -9.74 -0.37
CA GLU A 74 -3.34 -11.17 -0.68
C GLU A 74 -3.83 -12.06 0.47
N LEU A 75 -3.68 -11.59 1.72
CA LEU A 75 -4.25 -12.23 2.91
C LEU A 75 -5.76 -11.96 3.09
N GLY A 76 -6.38 -11.17 2.21
CA GLY A 76 -7.80 -10.81 2.25
C GLY A 76 -8.18 -9.83 3.36
N LYS A 77 -7.20 -9.19 4.01
CA LYS A 77 -7.40 -8.20 5.08
C LYS A 77 -7.43 -6.79 4.50
N ALA A 78 -8.48 -6.50 3.73
CA ALA A 78 -8.63 -5.26 2.97
C ALA A 78 -8.56 -3.99 3.84
N GLU A 79 -9.19 -3.97 5.02
CA GLU A 79 -9.14 -2.82 5.93
C GLU A 79 -7.70 -2.51 6.38
N VAL A 80 -6.95 -3.55 6.78
CA VAL A 80 -5.55 -3.41 7.19
C VAL A 80 -4.67 -2.97 6.01
N ALA A 81 -4.93 -3.49 4.80
CA ALA A 81 -4.25 -3.06 3.59
C ALA A 81 -4.50 -1.57 3.28
N GLN A 82 -5.73 -1.10 3.50
CA GLN A 82 -6.10 0.30 3.33
C GLN A 82 -5.33 1.20 4.31
N ASP A 83 -5.24 0.81 5.58
CA ASP A 83 -4.48 1.56 6.59
C ASP A 83 -3.00 1.68 6.20
N TYR A 84 -2.38 0.58 5.73
CA TYR A 84 -1.00 0.61 5.25
C TYR A 84 -0.84 1.43 3.96
N GLY A 85 -1.80 1.39 3.04
CA GLY A 85 -1.82 2.28 1.89
C GLY A 85 -1.90 3.76 2.27
N GLN A 86 -2.66 4.10 3.32
CA GLN A 86 -2.74 5.48 3.80
C GLN A 86 -1.43 5.94 4.48
N LYS A 87 -0.77 5.05 5.23
CA LYS A 87 0.58 5.32 5.78
C LYS A 87 1.61 5.52 4.66
N SER A 88 1.56 4.69 3.62
CA SER A 88 2.42 4.84 2.45
C SER A 88 2.22 6.20 1.76
N LEU A 89 0.97 6.60 1.56
CA LEU A 89 0.62 7.90 0.98
C LEU A 89 1.14 9.05 1.85
N GLN A 90 0.95 8.98 3.17
CA GLN A 90 1.45 10.01 4.08
C GLN A 90 2.98 10.15 3.99
N SER A 91 3.73 9.04 3.98
CA SER A 91 5.20 9.09 3.84
C SER A 91 5.64 9.65 2.48
N ALA A 92 4.90 9.34 1.41
CA ALA A 92 5.16 9.90 0.08
C ALA A 92 4.82 11.40 -0.02
N ASP A 93 3.77 11.86 0.66
CA ASP A 93 3.40 13.28 0.74
C ASP A 93 4.45 14.08 1.52
N GLU A 94 4.99 13.52 2.62
CA GLU A 94 6.05 14.15 3.41
C GLU A 94 7.36 14.32 2.62
N GLU A 95 7.67 13.38 1.73
CA GLU A 95 8.84 13.45 0.83
C GLU A 95 8.56 14.27 -0.45
N GLY A 96 7.29 14.43 -0.82
CA GLY A 96 6.89 15.05 -2.09
C GLY A 96 7.07 14.13 -3.32
N ASP A 97 7.10 12.82 -3.12
CA ASP A 97 7.33 11.84 -4.19
C ASP A 97 6.02 11.45 -4.90
N VAL A 98 5.85 11.93 -6.13
CA VAL A 98 4.62 11.77 -6.92
C VAL A 98 4.40 10.31 -7.35
N GLU A 99 5.47 9.55 -7.56
CA GLU A 99 5.39 8.14 -7.98
C GLU A 99 4.83 7.28 -6.84
N TRP A 100 5.37 7.45 -5.64
CA TRP A 100 4.89 6.75 -4.44
C TRP A 100 3.50 7.21 -4.01
N GLN A 101 3.14 8.48 -4.20
CA GLN A 101 1.76 8.93 -4.01
C GLN A 101 0.78 8.17 -4.91
N LEU A 102 1.16 7.94 -6.18
CA LEU A 102 0.34 7.18 -7.11
C LEU A 102 0.22 5.71 -6.67
N HIS A 103 1.34 5.06 -6.36
CA HIS A 103 1.35 3.66 -5.88
C HIS A 103 0.49 3.47 -4.63
N ALA A 104 0.65 4.36 -3.63
CA ALA A 104 -0.12 4.33 -2.41
C ALA A 104 -1.63 4.56 -2.66
N THR A 105 -1.97 5.52 -3.53
CA THR A 105 -3.37 5.79 -3.90
C THR A 105 -4.01 4.59 -4.59
N VAL A 106 -3.28 3.90 -5.47
CA VAL A 106 -3.75 2.69 -6.14
C VAL A 106 -4.00 1.58 -5.13
N LEU A 107 -3.09 1.38 -4.17
CA LEU A 107 -3.24 0.38 -3.12
C LEU A 107 -4.47 0.65 -2.23
N VAL A 108 -4.70 1.89 -1.81
CA VAL A 108 -5.90 2.30 -1.06
C VAL A 108 -7.17 2.02 -1.86
N ALA A 109 -7.19 2.36 -3.16
CA ALA A 109 -8.34 2.12 -4.02
C ALA A 109 -8.62 0.62 -4.20
N GLN A 110 -7.57 -0.21 -4.37
CA GLN A 110 -7.68 -1.66 -4.45
C GLN A 110 -8.26 -2.25 -3.15
N ALA A 111 -7.74 -1.81 -2.00
CA ALA A 111 -8.24 -2.23 -0.69
C ALA A 111 -9.73 -1.92 -0.51
N GLN A 112 -10.15 -0.69 -0.84
CA GLN A 112 -11.56 -0.29 -0.76
C GLN A 112 -12.44 -1.12 -1.70
N ALA A 113 -12.00 -1.32 -2.94
CA ALA A 113 -12.74 -2.14 -3.91
C ALA A 113 -12.91 -3.59 -3.39
N THR A 114 -11.86 -4.20 -2.85
CA THR A 114 -11.92 -5.55 -2.26
C THR A 114 -12.87 -5.60 -1.05
N ALA A 115 -12.84 -4.57 -0.19
CA ALA A 115 -13.74 -4.48 0.96
C ALA A 115 -15.22 -4.37 0.52
N GLN A 116 -15.51 -3.52 -0.46
CA GLN A 116 -16.87 -3.30 -0.96
C GLN A 116 -17.41 -4.51 -1.75
N MET A 117 -16.55 -5.22 -2.48
CA MET A 117 -16.92 -6.51 -3.10
C MET A 117 -17.33 -7.55 -2.05
N LYS A 118 -16.66 -7.59 -0.89
CA LYS A 118 -17.04 -8.48 0.22
C LYS A 118 -18.38 -8.09 0.86
N LEU A 119 -18.68 -6.79 0.90
CA LEU A 119 -19.92 -6.26 1.47
C LEU A 119 -21.13 -6.33 0.50
N LYS A 120 -20.93 -6.80 -0.75
CA LYS A 120 -21.91 -6.71 -1.86
C LYS A 120 -22.46 -5.28 -2.07
N ASP A 121 -21.70 -4.27 -1.63
CA ASP A 121 -22.05 -2.85 -1.77
C ASP A 121 -21.44 -2.30 -3.07
N TYR A 122 -22.00 -2.77 -4.18
CA TYR A 122 -21.59 -2.39 -5.53
C TYR A 122 -21.65 -0.88 -5.83
N PRO A 123 -22.62 -0.10 -5.31
CA PRO A 123 -22.67 1.35 -5.51
C PRO A 123 -21.43 2.10 -5.01
N SER A 124 -20.92 1.75 -3.83
CA SER A 124 -19.75 2.40 -3.23
C SER A 124 -18.47 2.09 -4.01
N ALA A 125 -18.34 0.87 -4.53
CA ALA A 125 -17.22 0.47 -5.41
C ALA A 125 -17.17 1.26 -6.70
N VAL A 126 -18.33 1.48 -7.32
CA VAL A 126 -18.43 2.29 -8.53
C VAL A 126 -17.96 3.73 -8.26
N MET A 127 -18.34 4.33 -7.13
CA MET A 127 -17.94 5.69 -6.77
C MET A 127 -16.42 5.84 -6.56
N THR A 128 -15.77 4.87 -5.92
CA THR A 128 -14.30 4.88 -5.72
C THR A 128 -13.55 4.78 -7.06
N PHE A 129 -13.99 3.88 -7.96
CA PHE A 129 -13.41 3.78 -9.29
C PHE A 129 -13.67 5.02 -10.15
N GLU A 130 -14.81 5.69 -9.99
CA GLU A 130 -15.10 6.97 -10.66
C GLU A 130 -14.14 8.08 -10.22
N ARG A 131 -13.84 8.18 -8.91
CA ARG A 131 -12.81 9.10 -8.39
C ARG A 131 -11.40 8.76 -8.87
N ALA A 132 -11.07 7.47 -8.96
CA ALA A 132 -9.79 7.02 -9.49
C ALA A 132 -9.66 7.35 -11.00
N LEU A 133 -10.74 7.20 -11.77
CA LEU A 133 -10.80 7.59 -13.18
C LEU A 133 -10.62 9.10 -13.37
N GLU A 134 -11.23 9.91 -12.50
CA GLU A 134 -11.11 11.36 -12.55
C GLU A 134 -9.65 11.82 -12.35
N LYS A 135 -8.93 11.19 -11.41
CA LYS A 135 -7.49 11.39 -11.24
C LYS A 135 -6.67 10.84 -12.40
N ALA A 136 -7.01 9.67 -12.93
CA ALA A 136 -6.31 9.05 -14.05
C ALA A 136 -6.44 9.85 -15.36
N LYS A 137 -7.52 10.63 -15.54
CA LYS A 137 -7.67 11.57 -16.67
C LYS A 137 -6.66 12.72 -16.64
N LEU A 138 -6.05 13.00 -15.48
CA LEU A 138 -4.97 13.98 -15.35
C LEU A 138 -3.60 13.39 -15.75
N VAL A 139 -3.53 12.08 -16.01
CA VAL A 139 -2.31 11.36 -16.43
C VAL A 139 -2.48 10.87 -17.87
N PRO A 140 -1.53 11.15 -18.79
CA PRO A 140 -1.63 10.78 -20.21
C PRO A 140 -1.33 9.28 -20.48
N SER A 141 -1.80 8.38 -19.61
CA SER A 141 -1.61 6.93 -19.75
C SER A 141 -2.93 6.24 -20.10
N GLU A 142 -3.11 5.88 -21.37
CA GLU A 142 -4.30 5.18 -21.86
C GLU A 142 -4.45 3.77 -21.25
N ALA A 143 -3.36 3.13 -20.85
CA ALA A 143 -3.38 1.79 -20.25
C ALA A 143 -4.11 1.79 -18.89
N ALA A 144 -3.90 2.83 -18.07
CA ALA A 144 -4.59 3.00 -16.80
C ALA A 144 -6.09 3.28 -17.01
N GLN A 145 -6.43 4.08 -18.02
CA GLN A 145 -7.82 4.40 -18.36
C GLN A 145 -8.61 3.15 -18.82
N ASN A 146 -8.00 2.33 -19.68
CA ASN A 146 -8.62 1.11 -20.20
C ASN A 146 -8.87 0.05 -19.12
N GLY A 147 -7.93 -0.11 -18.16
CA GLY A 147 -8.12 -1.01 -17.02
C GLY A 147 -9.32 -0.62 -16.16
N ILE A 148 -9.50 0.69 -15.90
CA ILE A 148 -10.60 1.20 -15.08
C ILE A 148 -11.95 1.06 -15.83
N ILE A 149 -11.98 1.29 -17.14
CA ILE A 149 -13.20 1.12 -17.97
C ILE A 149 -13.65 -0.36 -17.99
N ALA A 150 -12.71 -1.30 -18.11
CA ALA A 150 -13.02 -2.73 -18.10
C ALA A 150 -13.67 -3.18 -16.78
N VAL A 151 -13.13 -2.72 -15.64
CA VAL A 151 -13.68 -3.02 -14.31
C VAL A 151 -15.06 -2.39 -14.13
N ARG A 152 -15.30 -1.16 -14.61
CA ARG A 152 -16.62 -0.52 -14.61
C ARG A 152 -17.66 -1.30 -15.41
N GLY A 153 -17.28 -1.83 -16.57
CA GLY A 153 -18.14 -2.68 -17.40
C GLY A 153 -18.54 -3.96 -16.68
N LEU A 154 -17.60 -4.60 -15.99
CA LEU A 154 -17.85 -5.81 -15.20
C LEU A 154 -18.82 -5.56 -14.04
N LEU A 155 -18.66 -4.42 -13.35
CA LEU A 155 -19.52 -4.03 -12.22
C LEU A 155 -20.94 -3.66 -12.65
N ARG A 156 -21.14 -3.06 -13.83
CA ARG A 156 -22.48 -2.77 -14.37
C ARG A 156 -23.15 -3.99 -15.03
N GLY A 157 -22.38 -4.92 -15.57
CA GLY A 157 -22.87 -6.12 -16.26
C GLY A 157 -23.27 -7.28 -15.33
N GLY A 158 -22.87 -7.26 -14.06
CA GLY A 158 -23.14 -8.34 -13.09
C GLY A 158 -24.59 -8.44 -12.57
N GLY A 159 -25.51 -7.58 -13.02
CA GLY A 159 -26.92 -7.56 -12.58
C GLY A 159 -27.90 -8.35 -13.45
N ALA A 160 -27.46 -8.97 -14.55
CA ALA A 160 -28.36 -9.57 -15.55
C ALA A 160 -28.16 -11.08 -15.76
N LEU A 161 -27.78 -11.84 -14.72
CA LEU A 161 -27.75 -13.32 -14.76
C LEU A 161 -28.74 -13.97 -13.78
N GLY A 162 -29.83 -13.27 -13.44
CA GLY A 162 -30.86 -13.75 -12.51
C GLY A 162 -32.27 -13.90 -13.08
N SER A 163 -32.49 -13.66 -14.38
CA SER A 163 -33.82 -13.81 -14.98
C SER A 163 -33.71 -14.07 -16.47
N LEU A 164 -33.39 -15.33 -16.84
CA LEU A 164 -33.70 -16.01 -18.10
C LEU A 164 -32.91 -17.35 -18.12
N CYS A 165 -33.30 -18.25 -17.24
CA CYS A 165 -33.28 -19.69 -17.52
C CYS A 165 -34.70 -20.17 -17.19
N GLU A 166 -35.23 -20.99 -18.10
CA GLU A 166 -36.60 -21.48 -18.23
C GLU A 166 -37.27 -21.98 -16.94
#